data_AF-A0AAD5QJD1-F1
#
_entry.id   AF-A0AAD5QJD1-F1
#
_cell.length_a   1.000
_cell.length_b   1.000
_cell.length_c   1.000
_cell.angle_alpha   90.00
_cell.angle_beta   90.00
_cell.angle_gamma   90.00
#
_symmetry.space_group_name_H-M   'P 1'
#
loop_
_entity.id
_entity.type
_entity.pdbx_description
1 polymer ?
#
loop_
_entity_poly.entity_id
_entity_poly.type
_entity_poly.pdbx_seq_one_letter_code
_entity_poly.pdbx_strand_id
1 'polypeptide(L)'
;MWVFLLAYLAAFGGATILGSEESFDEKLQDGFDLLRSDPNAYDTMEFRRRAHELQEGTYTDYEEPSKDVAKAMELYAESTRGHEGAFAEDVNNDVRVGIALFQGDMMLSKAQADEILEDMEVSMGRRKKRQAYRDHKYPATLWSDGINYAFWNASNPARRVFIKATEMWSEDTCLEFREDNSATDKVWVTDGAGCWSHVGRLGGTQFMSLGDGCGYIGLGLHELGHTIGLWHTQSRHDRDDFISLRWENLMYDWHDQFGKETESTNYNYNITYDYGTVMHYSAVSPHLSANGQPYMIPHDNKFLPTLGSYILSFYEKLMVNLHYKCLDKCPKESFDKCANGGFPHPRDCSKCVCPSGYGGRLCKQRPPGCGKELTATDEWQEFQDTVGQENYDRYAANDEFLFCNYWIKAPRGRKIEVIFKNYSADNLGVGGCQWAGVEIKTLKDKRHTGYRFCSAEYIGTSFVSAHDIVPIIHFSRVYKVTTTIRYRIHPDGGKPTKPTTEQPLQPETTIEPETTTTEPTTQPSSKKTPPPTSKPNKCLDVLLCNVLKKLGFCKVNDIKPEFKAKVCPGVCN
;
A
#
# COMPACT_ATOMS: atom_id res chain seq x y z
N MET A 1 -7.08 68.47 -11.42
CA MET A 1 -7.82 67.20 -11.66
C MET A 1 -6.90 66.13 -12.27
N TRP A 2 -5.72 65.87 -11.68
CA TRP A 2 -4.68 64.97 -12.23
C TRP A 2 -3.74 64.40 -11.14
N VAL A 3 -4.27 64.07 -9.95
CA VAL A 3 -3.47 63.53 -8.81
C VAL A 3 -4.11 62.30 -8.13
N PHE A 4 -5.31 61.89 -8.52
CA PHE A 4 -6.05 60.80 -7.86
C PHE A 4 -5.87 59.39 -8.47
N LEU A 5 -4.96 59.21 -9.45
CA LEU A 5 -4.74 57.92 -10.11
C LEU A 5 -3.49 57.14 -9.67
N LEU A 6 -2.69 57.68 -8.74
CA LEU A 6 -1.42 57.06 -8.29
C LEU A 6 -1.45 56.50 -6.87
N ALA A 7 -2.53 56.71 -6.12
CA ALA A 7 -2.64 56.24 -4.72
C ALA A 7 -3.24 54.83 -4.55
N TYR A 8 -3.75 54.21 -5.63
CA TYR A 8 -4.42 52.89 -5.56
C TYR A 8 -3.50 51.70 -5.91
N LEU A 9 -2.33 51.95 -6.50
CA LEU A 9 -1.38 50.91 -6.93
C LEU A 9 -0.24 50.66 -5.91
N ALA A 10 -0.16 51.43 -4.83
CA ALA A 10 0.93 51.34 -3.84
C ALA A 10 0.56 50.57 -2.55
N ALA A 11 -0.67 50.06 -2.43
CA ALA A 11 -1.16 49.37 -1.23
C ALA A 11 -1.15 47.83 -1.31
N PHE A 12 -0.87 47.26 -2.50
CA PHE A 12 -0.77 45.81 -2.72
C PHE A 12 0.61 45.35 -3.25
N GLY A 13 1.59 46.27 -3.31
CA GLY A 13 2.96 45.99 -3.73
C GLY A 13 3.87 45.45 -2.62
N GLY A 14 3.38 44.52 -1.80
CA GLY A 14 4.21 43.79 -0.86
C GLY A 14 4.94 42.67 -1.59
N ALA A 15 6.27 42.79 -1.76
CA ALA A 15 7.07 41.80 -2.48
C ALA A 15 7.12 40.47 -1.70
N THR A 16 6.17 39.58 -1.97
CA THR A 16 6.41 38.15 -1.91
C THR A 16 7.59 37.83 -2.81
N ILE A 17 8.59 37.12 -2.28
CA ILE A 17 9.45 36.31 -3.14
C ILE A 17 8.58 35.14 -3.58
N LEU A 18 7.76 35.38 -4.60
CA LEU A 18 7.18 34.33 -5.41
C LEU A 18 8.35 33.70 -6.17
N GLY A 19 8.92 32.63 -5.61
CA GLY A 19 9.28 31.55 -6.50
C GLY A 19 7.99 31.15 -7.20
N SER A 20 7.96 31.21 -8.52
CA SER A 20 6.90 30.54 -9.27
C SER A 20 6.91 29.08 -8.83
N GLU A 21 5.75 28.54 -8.48
CA GLU A 21 5.62 27.08 -8.36
C GLU A 21 6.06 26.49 -9.70
N GLU A 22 6.97 25.52 -9.68
CA GLU A 22 7.41 24.81 -10.88
C GLU A 22 6.15 24.31 -11.61
N SER A 23 6.06 24.56 -12.91
CA SER A 23 4.97 24.06 -13.75
C SER A 23 5.08 22.53 -13.90
N PHE A 24 3.99 21.89 -14.31
CA PHE A 24 3.99 20.45 -14.58
C PHE A 24 5.08 20.06 -15.59
N ASP A 25 5.21 20.81 -16.69
CA ASP A 25 6.24 20.59 -17.71
C ASP A 25 7.67 20.78 -17.17
N GLU A 26 7.92 21.73 -16.27
CA GLU A 26 9.23 21.91 -15.62
C GLU A 26 9.57 20.72 -14.71
N LYS A 27 8.63 20.26 -13.87
CA LYS A 27 8.82 19.07 -13.01
C LYS A 27 9.05 17.80 -13.85
N LEU A 28 8.30 17.67 -14.94
CA LEU A 28 8.39 16.55 -15.87
C LEU A 28 9.74 16.51 -16.59
N GLN A 29 10.25 17.68 -17.02
CA GLN A 29 11.58 17.81 -17.63
C GLN A 29 12.70 17.52 -16.63
N ASP A 30 12.59 18.03 -15.39
CA ASP A 30 13.55 17.75 -14.30
C ASP A 30 13.66 16.24 -14.03
N GLY A 31 12.53 15.55 -13.90
CA GLY A 31 12.50 14.09 -13.71
C GLY A 31 13.05 13.33 -14.91
N PHE A 32 12.70 13.74 -16.14
CA PHE A 32 13.26 13.15 -17.36
C PHE A 32 14.79 13.30 -17.43
N ASP A 33 15.35 14.46 -17.07
CA ASP A 33 16.80 14.71 -17.16
C ASP A 33 17.63 13.80 -16.22
N LEU A 34 17.01 13.31 -15.15
CA LEU A 34 17.54 12.28 -14.24
C LEU A 34 17.39 10.85 -14.80
N LEU A 35 16.31 10.59 -15.55
CA LEU A 35 15.96 9.26 -16.08
C LEU A 35 16.49 8.97 -17.50
N ARG A 36 16.91 9.99 -18.25
CA ARG A 36 17.30 9.95 -19.69
C ARG A 36 18.40 8.96 -20.10
N SER A 37 18.97 8.20 -19.17
CA SER A 37 19.86 7.08 -19.47
C SER A 37 19.10 5.80 -19.86
N ASP A 38 17.82 5.67 -19.47
CA ASP A 38 16.94 4.61 -19.97
C ASP A 38 16.41 5.00 -21.37
N PRO A 39 16.47 4.10 -22.37
CA PRO A 39 16.00 4.40 -23.72
C PRO A 39 14.49 4.71 -23.81
N ASN A 40 13.68 4.36 -22.81
CA ASN A 40 12.23 4.58 -22.79
C ASN A 40 11.82 5.84 -21.99
N ALA A 41 12.77 6.54 -21.37
CA ALA A 41 12.47 7.73 -20.56
C ALA A 41 11.76 8.84 -21.35
N TYR A 42 12.11 9.01 -22.63
CA TYR A 42 11.47 10.01 -23.49
C TYR A 42 10.02 9.64 -23.83
N ASP A 43 9.75 8.38 -24.19
CA ASP A 43 8.40 7.90 -24.47
C ASP A 43 7.51 7.94 -23.22
N THR A 44 8.06 7.62 -22.05
CA THR A 44 7.36 7.74 -20.76
C THR A 44 7.05 9.21 -20.44
N MET A 45 8.00 10.12 -20.61
CA MET A 45 7.80 11.56 -20.38
C MET A 45 6.77 12.17 -21.34
N GLU A 46 6.83 11.87 -22.64
CA GLU A 46 5.85 12.35 -23.62
C GLU A 46 4.46 11.73 -23.38
N PHE A 47 4.40 10.48 -22.92
CA PHE A 47 3.17 9.88 -22.41
C PHE A 47 2.60 10.69 -21.23
N ARG A 48 3.42 11.02 -20.22
CA ARG A 48 2.98 11.79 -19.05
C ARG A 48 2.36 13.12 -19.45
N ARG A 49 3.02 13.84 -20.35
CA ARG A 49 2.56 15.13 -20.90
C ARG A 49 1.17 15.02 -21.53
N ARG A 50 0.96 14.05 -22.43
CA ARG A 50 -0.33 13.82 -23.09
C ARG A 50 -1.42 13.32 -22.15
N ALA A 51 -1.06 12.41 -21.24
CA ALA A 51 -2.00 11.88 -20.25
C ALA A 51 -2.54 13.00 -19.35
N HIS A 52 -1.70 13.97 -19.00
CA HIS A 52 -2.08 15.17 -18.24
C HIS A 52 -3.01 16.11 -19.06
N GLU A 53 -2.68 16.39 -20.33
CA GLU A 53 -3.52 17.18 -21.24
C GLU A 53 -4.94 16.59 -21.40
N LEU A 54 -5.06 15.26 -21.45
CA LEU A 54 -6.35 14.55 -21.57
C LEU A 54 -7.24 14.63 -20.32
N GLN A 55 -6.78 15.22 -19.22
CA GLN A 55 -7.52 15.28 -17.95
C GLN A 55 -8.39 16.51 -17.74
N GLU A 56 -8.21 17.56 -18.55
CA GLU A 56 -8.89 18.84 -18.35
C GLU A 56 -10.42 18.72 -18.50
N GLY A 57 -11.11 18.35 -17.41
CA GLY A 57 -12.57 18.37 -17.29
C GLY A 57 -13.25 17.13 -16.70
N THR A 58 -12.53 16.08 -16.26
CA THR A 58 -13.19 14.78 -15.93
C THR A 58 -13.46 14.46 -14.46
N TYR A 59 -12.99 15.25 -13.49
CA TYR A 59 -13.09 14.94 -12.05
C TYR A 59 -13.88 16.00 -11.28
N THR A 60 -15.21 15.95 -11.34
CA THR A 60 -16.10 17.01 -10.78
C THR A 60 -17.11 16.53 -9.73
N ASP A 61 -17.29 15.22 -9.54
CA ASP A 61 -18.23 14.68 -8.55
C ASP A 61 -17.57 14.60 -7.16
N TYR A 62 -17.51 15.76 -6.48
CA TYR A 62 -17.23 15.82 -5.05
C TYR A 62 -18.44 15.31 -4.26
N GLU A 63 -18.28 14.18 -3.57
CA GLU A 63 -19.28 13.66 -2.65
C GLU A 63 -18.78 13.80 -1.20
N GLU A 64 -19.57 14.46 -0.34
CA GLU A 64 -19.20 14.61 1.08
C GLU A 64 -19.09 13.22 1.74
N PRO A 65 -17.98 12.92 2.45
CA PRO A 65 -17.84 11.62 3.10
C PRO A 65 -18.89 11.43 4.19
N SER A 66 -19.45 10.22 4.25
CA SER A 66 -20.27 9.81 5.40
C SER A 66 -19.48 9.98 6.70
N LYS A 67 -20.19 10.20 7.83
CA LYS A 67 -19.55 10.44 9.13
C LYS A 67 -18.58 9.33 9.54
N ASP A 68 -18.89 8.09 9.19
CA ASP A 68 -18.04 6.93 9.50
C ASP A 68 -16.79 6.88 8.60
N VAL A 69 -16.88 7.32 7.35
CA VAL A 69 -15.72 7.52 6.46
C VAL A 69 -14.85 8.68 6.94
N ALA A 70 -15.45 9.85 7.21
CA ALA A 70 -14.72 11.03 7.69
C ALA A 70 -13.97 10.73 9.00
N LYS A 71 -14.61 10.03 9.94
CA LYS A 71 -13.98 9.58 11.19
C LYS A 71 -12.84 8.59 10.94
N ALA A 72 -12.99 7.67 10.00
CA ALA A 72 -11.93 6.71 9.70
C ALA A 72 -10.73 7.36 9.00
N MET A 73 -10.97 8.37 8.14
CA MET A 73 -9.92 9.20 7.54
C MET A 73 -9.15 9.99 8.60
N GLU A 74 -9.87 10.65 9.52
CA GLU A 74 -9.28 11.37 10.65
C GLU A 74 -8.41 10.43 11.47
N LEU A 75 -8.97 9.31 11.93
CA LEU A 75 -8.26 8.27 12.71
C LEU A 75 -7.01 7.75 12.00
N TYR A 76 -7.09 7.52 10.68
CA TYR A 76 -5.95 7.09 9.89
C TYR A 76 -4.86 8.17 9.79
N ALA A 77 -5.24 9.41 9.47
CA ALA A 77 -4.34 10.55 9.40
C ALA A 77 -3.69 10.89 10.75
N GLU A 78 -4.35 10.58 11.88
CA GLU A 78 -3.72 10.65 13.21
C GLU A 78 -2.75 9.48 13.40
N SER A 79 -3.15 8.26 13.02
CA SER A 79 -2.36 7.03 13.19
C SER A 79 -1.04 7.00 12.40
N THR A 80 -0.90 7.81 11.36
CA THR A 80 0.32 7.95 10.54
C THR A 80 1.02 9.31 10.69
N ARG A 81 0.59 10.16 11.63
CA ARG A 81 1.05 11.55 11.73
C ARG A 81 2.51 11.64 12.18
N GLY A 82 3.39 12.13 11.30
CA GLY A 82 4.82 12.28 11.60
C GLY A 82 5.57 10.96 11.61
N HIS A 83 5.10 9.97 10.87
CA HIS A 83 5.74 8.68 10.67
C HIS A 83 6.02 8.49 9.18
N GLU A 84 7.29 8.50 8.81
CA GLU A 84 7.71 8.27 7.43
C GLU A 84 7.62 6.76 7.14
N GLY A 85 6.78 6.42 6.15
CA GLY A 85 6.87 5.13 5.47
C GLY A 85 8.05 5.13 4.51
N ALA A 86 8.30 4.01 3.85
CA ALA A 86 9.34 3.91 2.83
C ALA A 86 8.72 3.57 1.47
N PHE A 87 7.69 4.33 1.09
CA PHE A 87 6.88 4.15 -0.12
C PHE A 87 7.66 4.48 -1.40
N ALA A 88 7.41 3.76 -2.49
CA ALA A 88 8.06 4.02 -3.78
C ALA A 88 7.67 5.40 -4.30
N GLU A 89 6.37 5.73 -4.18
CA GLU A 89 5.82 7.03 -4.52
C GLU A 89 6.49 8.19 -3.74
N ASP A 90 6.89 7.98 -2.49
CA ASP A 90 7.55 9.01 -1.68
C ASP A 90 9.04 9.16 -2.08
N VAL A 91 9.79 8.05 -2.13
CA VAL A 91 11.23 8.07 -2.50
C VAL A 91 11.44 8.69 -3.89
N ASN A 92 10.54 8.40 -4.83
CA ASN A 92 10.63 8.93 -6.20
C ASN A 92 10.31 10.42 -6.29
N ASN A 93 9.44 10.94 -5.42
CA ASN A 93 9.15 12.37 -5.34
C ASN A 93 10.27 13.15 -4.63
N ASP A 94 10.85 12.60 -3.56
CA ASP A 94 12.01 13.19 -2.87
C ASP A 94 13.20 13.43 -3.82
N VAL A 95 13.41 12.53 -4.79
CA VAL A 95 14.47 12.66 -5.82
C VAL A 95 13.97 13.19 -7.17
N ARG A 96 12.78 13.80 -7.22
CA ARG A 96 12.17 14.46 -8.40
C ARG A 96 11.87 13.59 -9.64
N VAL A 97 11.94 12.26 -9.55
CA VAL A 97 11.63 11.37 -10.71
C VAL A 97 10.15 10.96 -10.79
N GLY A 98 9.41 11.03 -9.68
CA GLY A 98 8.05 10.48 -9.58
C GLY A 98 7.05 10.99 -10.61
N ILE A 99 7.05 12.29 -10.93
CA ILE A 99 6.14 12.87 -11.94
C ILE A 99 6.46 12.39 -13.37
N ALA A 100 7.73 12.07 -13.66
CA ALA A 100 8.18 11.63 -14.98
C ALA A 100 8.00 10.13 -15.23
N LEU A 101 7.73 9.35 -14.19
CA LEU A 101 7.39 7.92 -14.24
C LEU A 101 5.86 7.75 -14.33
N PHE A 102 5.39 6.66 -14.92
CA PHE A 102 3.97 6.32 -14.90
C PHE A 102 3.60 5.64 -13.57
N GLN A 103 2.53 6.12 -12.96
CA GLN A 103 2.15 5.78 -11.58
C GLN A 103 3.38 5.81 -10.65
N GLY A 104 4.15 6.90 -10.69
CA GLY A 104 5.24 7.17 -9.75
C GLY A 104 6.52 6.32 -9.91
N ASP A 105 6.46 5.09 -10.39
CA ASP A 105 7.57 4.10 -10.37
C ASP A 105 7.68 3.18 -11.61
N MET A 106 6.83 3.34 -12.63
CA MET A 106 6.92 2.53 -13.85
C MET A 106 7.51 3.31 -15.03
N MET A 107 8.56 2.74 -15.62
CA MET A 107 9.08 3.14 -16.93
C MET A 107 8.28 2.40 -18.02
N LEU A 108 7.68 3.15 -18.95
CA LEU A 108 6.85 2.59 -20.01
C LEU A 108 7.62 2.44 -21.31
N SER A 109 7.58 1.25 -21.90
CA SER A 109 7.96 1.14 -23.32
C SER A 109 6.97 1.89 -24.20
N LYS A 110 7.43 2.38 -25.37
CA LYS A 110 6.57 3.09 -26.32
C LYS A 110 5.25 2.35 -26.62
N ALA A 111 5.30 1.03 -26.76
CA ALA A 111 4.10 0.23 -27.06
C ALA A 111 3.08 0.25 -25.90
N GLN A 112 3.54 0.27 -24.65
CA GLN A 112 2.66 0.40 -23.48
C GLN A 112 2.09 1.82 -23.39
N ALA A 113 2.93 2.84 -23.57
CA ALA A 113 2.51 4.24 -23.61
C ALA A 113 1.42 4.50 -24.68
N ASP A 114 1.64 4.05 -25.91
CA ASP A 114 0.68 4.20 -27.00
C ASP A 114 -0.63 3.46 -26.70
N GLU A 115 -0.58 2.20 -26.21
CA GLU A 115 -1.77 1.40 -25.88
C GLU A 115 -2.60 2.02 -24.74
N ILE A 116 -1.95 2.61 -23.72
CA ILE A 116 -2.65 3.31 -22.62
C ILE A 116 -3.30 4.62 -23.10
N LEU A 117 -2.63 5.41 -23.95
CA LEU A 117 -3.19 6.65 -24.51
C LEU A 117 -4.38 6.41 -25.44
N GLU A 118 -4.26 5.47 -26.39
CA GLU A 118 -5.37 5.05 -27.26
C GLU A 118 -6.57 4.64 -26.40
N ASP A 119 -6.31 3.94 -25.30
CA ASP A 119 -7.35 3.59 -24.37
C ASP A 119 -7.93 4.83 -23.65
N MET A 120 -7.14 5.78 -23.15
CA MET A 120 -7.67 6.99 -22.49
C MET A 120 -8.64 7.74 -23.41
N GLU A 121 -8.26 8.00 -24.65
CA GLU A 121 -9.06 8.74 -25.65
C GLU A 121 -10.43 8.10 -25.95
N VAL A 122 -10.50 6.77 -26.07
CA VAL A 122 -11.67 6.06 -26.62
C VAL A 122 -12.92 6.05 -25.72
N SER A 123 -12.83 6.46 -24.44
CA SER A 123 -13.70 5.83 -23.42
C SER A 123 -14.52 6.65 -22.44
N MET A 124 -14.27 7.95 -22.27
CA MET A 124 -15.07 8.82 -21.39
C MET A 124 -15.40 8.20 -20.00
N GLY A 125 -14.44 7.52 -19.37
CA GLY A 125 -14.48 7.12 -17.95
C GLY A 125 -15.26 5.85 -17.55
N ARG A 126 -15.99 5.14 -18.44
CA ARG A 126 -16.78 3.93 -18.05
C ARG A 126 -16.24 2.61 -18.59
N ARG A 127 -15.48 1.85 -17.78
CA ARG A 127 -14.75 0.64 -18.24
C ARG A 127 -14.54 -0.46 -17.18
N LYS A 128 -14.40 -1.71 -17.63
CA LYS A 128 -14.09 -2.96 -16.87
C LYS A 128 -12.86 -3.66 -17.50
N LYS A 129 -11.74 -3.89 -16.76
CA LYS A 129 -10.30 -3.78 -17.16
C LYS A 129 -9.21 -4.10 -16.03
N ARG A 130 -8.22 -5.05 -16.08
CA ARG A 130 -7.76 -5.84 -14.86
C ARG A 130 -6.35 -5.57 -14.17
N GLN A 131 -5.59 -6.53 -13.54
CA GLN A 131 -4.30 -6.32 -12.75
C GLN A 131 -2.92 -6.86 -13.26
N ALA A 132 -2.77 -8.13 -13.70
CA ALA A 132 -1.49 -8.60 -14.29
C ALA A 132 -1.38 -8.44 -15.82
N TYR A 133 -0.25 -7.88 -16.29
CA TYR A 133 0.03 -7.43 -17.66
C TYR A 133 -0.05 -8.52 -18.73
N ARG A 134 -1.04 -8.41 -19.60
CA ARG A 134 -1.31 -9.33 -20.70
C ARG A 134 -1.64 -8.51 -21.94
N ASP A 135 -0.63 -8.08 -22.68
CA ASP A 135 -0.81 -7.39 -23.95
C ASP A 135 -1.20 -8.31 -25.11
N HIS A 136 -1.42 -7.72 -26.28
CA HIS A 136 -1.67 -8.43 -27.53
C HIS A 136 -0.52 -9.38 -27.96
N LYS A 137 0.68 -9.25 -27.37
CA LYS A 137 1.84 -10.13 -27.61
C LYS A 137 1.93 -11.29 -26.61
N TYR A 138 1.15 -11.30 -25.52
CA TYR A 138 1.18 -12.38 -24.53
C TYR A 138 0.99 -13.76 -25.19
N PRO A 139 1.83 -14.78 -24.86
CA PRO A 139 2.78 -14.83 -23.75
C PRO A 139 4.22 -14.38 -24.09
N ALA A 140 4.48 -13.77 -25.25
CA ALA A 140 5.85 -13.39 -25.64
C ALA A 140 6.49 -12.36 -24.70
N THR A 141 5.67 -11.54 -24.01
CA THR A 141 6.07 -10.57 -22.98
C THR A 141 6.40 -11.18 -21.62
N LEU A 142 6.33 -12.52 -21.47
CA LEU A 142 6.79 -13.24 -20.29
C LEU A 142 8.28 -13.55 -20.33
N TRP A 143 8.88 -13.63 -19.15
CA TRP A 143 10.20 -14.25 -18.91
C TRP A 143 10.12 -15.79 -18.98
N SER A 144 9.87 -16.32 -20.18
CA SER A 144 9.52 -17.72 -20.41
C SER A 144 10.62 -18.72 -19.99
N ASP A 145 11.90 -18.37 -20.17
CA ASP A 145 13.05 -19.19 -19.80
C ASP A 145 13.62 -18.84 -18.40
N GLY A 146 12.91 -18.03 -17.61
CA GLY A 146 13.40 -17.43 -16.37
C GLY A 146 14.03 -16.05 -16.57
N ILE A 147 14.29 -15.37 -15.46
CA ILE A 147 14.68 -13.97 -15.39
C ILE A 147 16.19 -13.89 -15.15
N ASN A 148 16.96 -13.51 -16.17
CA ASN A 148 18.38 -13.25 -15.99
C ASN A 148 18.54 -11.83 -15.44
N TYR A 149 19.52 -11.61 -14.56
CA TYR A 149 19.85 -10.29 -14.02
C TYR A 149 21.36 -10.08 -13.96
N ALA A 150 21.78 -8.81 -13.86
CA ALA A 150 23.12 -8.45 -13.46
C ALA A 150 23.12 -7.09 -12.75
N PHE A 151 24.12 -6.85 -11.91
CA PHE A 151 24.27 -5.59 -11.19
C PHE A 151 25.22 -4.63 -11.90
N TRP A 152 24.75 -3.44 -12.25
CA TRP A 152 25.56 -2.38 -12.83
C TRP A 152 25.50 -1.14 -11.92
N ASN A 153 26.64 -0.78 -11.32
CA ASN A 153 26.71 0.31 -10.33
C ASN A 153 25.60 0.25 -9.25
N ALA A 154 25.33 -0.94 -8.73
CA ALA A 154 24.40 -1.17 -7.62
C ALA A 154 25.14 -1.34 -6.29
N SER A 155 24.60 -0.71 -5.26
CA SER A 155 25.08 -0.66 -3.88
C SER A 155 24.82 -1.96 -3.13
N ASN A 156 25.45 -2.11 -1.96
CA ASN A 156 25.19 -3.26 -1.10
C ASN A 156 23.73 -3.36 -0.62
N PRO A 157 23.05 -2.26 -0.24
CA PRO A 157 21.61 -2.29 0.06
C PRO A 157 20.77 -2.74 -1.14
N ALA A 158 20.97 -2.17 -2.33
CA ALA A 158 20.25 -2.51 -3.56
C ALA A 158 20.41 -4.00 -3.91
N ARG A 159 21.67 -4.49 -3.95
CA ARG A 159 22.01 -5.90 -4.20
C ARG A 159 21.31 -6.83 -3.22
N ARG A 160 21.38 -6.52 -1.91
CA ARG A 160 20.78 -7.33 -0.84
C ARG A 160 19.26 -7.44 -1.02
N VAL A 161 18.56 -6.32 -1.22
CA VAL A 161 17.09 -6.33 -1.29
C VAL A 161 16.57 -6.94 -2.59
N PHE A 162 17.28 -6.74 -3.70
CA PHE A 162 17.00 -7.44 -4.96
C PHE A 162 17.14 -8.95 -4.80
N ILE A 163 18.27 -9.44 -4.27
CA ILE A 163 18.49 -10.89 -4.05
C ILE A 163 17.38 -11.45 -3.14
N LYS A 164 17.04 -10.76 -2.06
CA LYS A 164 15.95 -11.16 -1.15
C LYS A 164 14.59 -11.21 -1.84
N ALA A 165 14.29 -10.27 -2.72
CA ALA A 165 13.08 -10.30 -3.53
C ALA A 165 13.06 -11.50 -4.50
N THR A 166 14.20 -11.82 -5.15
CA THR A 166 14.29 -13.01 -6.03
C THR A 166 14.12 -14.33 -5.27
N GLU A 167 14.64 -14.43 -4.04
CA GLU A 167 14.44 -15.58 -3.15
C GLU A 167 12.95 -15.76 -2.82
N MET A 168 12.29 -14.69 -2.37
CA MET A 168 10.89 -14.72 -1.94
C MET A 168 9.91 -14.98 -3.10
N TRP A 169 10.14 -14.38 -4.28
CA TRP A 169 9.36 -14.69 -5.48
C TRP A 169 9.63 -16.13 -5.97
N SER A 170 10.86 -16.65 -5.84
CA SER A 170 11.20 -18.03 -6.19
C SER A 170 10.56 -19.08 -5.27
N GLU A 171 10.35 -18.76 -3.98
CA GLU A 171 9.91 -19.73 -2.98
C GLU A 171 8.56 -20.37 -3.34
N ASP A 172 7.55 -19.55 -3.61
CA ASP A 172 6.16 -19.99 -3.84
C ASP A 172 5.74 -19.98 -5.32
N THR A 173 6.63 -19.66 -6.27
CA THR A 173 6.33 -19.64 -7.72
C THR A 173 7.24 -20.59 -8.52
N CYS A 174 7.02 -20.68 -9.84
CA CYS A 174 7.93 -21.36 -10.75
C CYS A 174 8.95 -20.45 -11.43
N LEU A 175 9.01 -19.17 -11.07
CA LEU A 175 9.98 -18.22 -11.64
C LEU A 175 11.39 -18.57 -11.16
N GLU A 176 12.36 -18.57 -12.08
CA GLU A 176 13.77 -18.73 -11.76
C GLU A 176 14.51 -17.43 -12.04
N PHE A 177 15.40 -17.03 -11.12
CA PHE A 177 16.25 -15.85 -11.28
C PHE A 177 17.71 -16.30 -11.32
N ARG A 178 18.50 -15.76 -12.24
CA ARG A 178 19.90 -16.17 -12.46
C ARG A 178 20.78 -14.94 -12.73
N GLU A 179 21.90 -14.84 -12.02
CA GLU A 179 22.90 -13.81 -12.32
C GLU A 179 23.66 -14.19 -13.59
N ASP A 180 23.37 -13.52 -14.70
CA ASP A 180 24.03 -13.72 -15.99
C ASP A 180 24.08 -12.39 -16.76
N ASN A 181 25.24 -11.74 -16.71
CA ASN A 181 25.50 -10.50 -17.45
C ASN A 181 25.69 -10.74 -18.97
N SER A 182 25.95 -11.99 -19.39
CA SER A 182 26.11 -12.36 -20.80
C SER A 182 24.79 -12.63 -21.51
N ALA A 183 23.72 -12.88 -20.75
CA ALA A 183 22.36 -13.02 -21.29
C ALA A 183 21.95 -11.81 -22.14
N THR A 184 21.28 -12.09 -23.27
CA THR A 184 20.72 -11.03 -24.14
C THR A 184 19.56 -10.33 -23.44
N ASP A 185 18.58 -11.11 -22.98
CA ASP A 185 17.46 -10.63 -22.17
C ASP A 185 17.84 -10.68 -20.69
N LYS A 186 17.93 -9.51 -20.04
CA LYS A 186 18.25 -9.41 -18.62
C LYS A 186 17.79 -8.10 -17.98
N VAL A 187 17.63 -8.12 -16.66
CA VAL A 187 17.44 -6.94 -15.82
C VAL A 187 18.81 -6.41 -15.35
N TRP A 188 19.11 -5.14 -15.63
CA TRP A 188 20.24 -4.42 -15.05
C TRP A 188 19.80 -3.61 -13.84
N VAL A 189 20.13 -4.13 -12.66
CA VAL A 189 19.86 -3.49 -11.37
C VAL A 189 20.94 -2.45 -11.08
N THR A 190 20.54 -1.22 -10.77
CA THR A 190 21.44 -0.06 -10.59
C THR A 190 21.01 0.86 -9.44
N ASP A 191 21.96 1.62 -8.88
CA ASP A 191 21.65 2.77 -8.00
C ASP A 191 21.27 3.99 -8.86
N GLY A 192 20.11 3.93 -9.53
CA GLY A 192 19.57 5.09 -10.26
C GLY A 192 18.93 6.12 -9.33
N ALA A 193 18.31 7.14 -9.90
CA ALA A 193 17.42 8.02 -9.15
C ALA A 193 16.09 7.30 -8.92
N GLY A 194 15.73 7.09 -7.65
CA GLY A 194 14.47 6.48 -7.24
C GLY A 194 14.44 4.95 -7.29
N CYS A 195 13.26 4.39 -7.01
CA CYS A 195 12.88 2.99 -7.10
C CYS A 195 11.93 2.85 -8.29
N TRP A 196 12.34 2.16 -9.35
CA TRP A 196 11.46 1.99 -10.52
C TRP A 196 11.85 0.81 -11.39
N SER A 197 10.90 0.34 -12.19
CA SER A 197 11.11 -0.77 -13.11
C SER A 197 10.28 -0.66 -14.40
N HIS A 198 10.56 -1.54 -15.34
CA HIS A 198 9.72 -1.77 -16.52
C HIS A 198 8.71 -2.87 -16.23
N VAL A 199 7.52 -2.79 -16.81
CA VAL A 199 6.48 -3.83 -16.64
C VAL A 199 6.65 -4.97 -17.64
N GLY A 200 6.96 -6.16 -17.13
CA GLY A 200 7.17 -7.39 -17.92
C GLY A 200 8.53 -7.47 -18.64
N ARG A 201 8.66 -8.41 -19.59
CA ARG A 201 9.88 -8.55 -20.42
C ARG A 201 9.76 -7.71 -21.69
N LEU A 202 10.57 -6.67 -21.81
CA LEU A 202 10.67 -5.85 -23.03
C LEU A 202 11.55 -6.53 -24.11
N GLY A 203 12.54 -7.29 -23.69
CA GLY A 203 13.57 -7.90 -24.54
C GLY A 203 14.85 -7.06 -24.59
N GLY A 204 15.99 -7.73 -24.73
CA GLY A 204 17.29 -7.13 -24.49
C GLY A 204 17.52 -6.80 -23.01
N THR A 205 18.44 -5.88 -22.76
CA THR A 205 18.72 -5.39 -21.41
C THR A 205 17.72 -4.29 -21.03
N GLN A 206 16.98 -4.47 -19.94
CA GLN A 206 16.10 -3.44 -19.34
C GLN A 206 16.60 -3.06 -17.94
N PHE A 207 16.46 -1.80 -17.53
CA PHE A 207 16.95 -1.34 -16.23
C PHE A 207 15.96 -1.59 -15.09
N MET A 208 16.47 -1.62 -13.87
CA MET A 208 15.69 -1.46 -12.63
C MET A 208 16.50 -0.57 -11.69
N SER A 209 15.90 0.51 -11.23
CA SER A 209 16.52 1.37 -10.22
C SER A 209 16.13 0.90 -8.82
N LEU A 210 17.14 0.72 -7.97
CA LEU A 210 17.00 0.57 -6.53
C LEU A 210 17.98 1.54 -5.88
N GLY A 211 17.74 2.83 -6.07
CA GLY A 211 18.59 3.94 -5.60
C GLY A 211 18.64 4.13 -4.08
N ASP A 212 19.10 5.31 -3.66
CA ASP A 212 18.99 5.69 -2.24
C ASP A 212 17.51 5.78 -1.82
N GLY A 213 17.23 5.44 -0.56
CA GLY A 213 15.85 5.20 -0.08
C GLY A 213 15.29 3.81 -0.43
N CYS A 214 15.68 3.19 -1.56
CA CYS A 214 15.12 1.91 -2.03
C CYS A 214 15.62 0.66 -1.29
N GLY A 215 16.46 0.83 -0.27
CA GLY A 215 17.14 -0.24 0.47
C GLY A 215 16.26 -1.07 1.40
N TYR A 216 15.02 -1.39 1.02
CA TYR A 216 14.07 -2.18 1.80
C TYR A 216 13.56 -3.39 1.01
N ILE A 217 13.41 -4.56 1.66
CA ILE A 217 12.99 -5.80 0.98
C ILE A 217 11.60 -5.65 0.31
N GLY A 218 10.70 -4.87 0.93
CA GLY A 218 9.38 -4.55 0.37
C GLY A 218 9.42 -3.84 -0.98
N LEU A 219 10.31 -2.86 -1.14
CA LEU A 219 10.52 -2.17 -2.42
C LEU A 219 11.15 -3.09 -3.45
N GLY A 220 12.16 -3.88 -3.06
CA GLY A 220 12.73 -4.90 -3.94
C GLY A 220 11.70 -5.90 -4.45
N LEU A 221 10.72 -6.29 -3.61
CA LEU A 221 9.59 -7.14 -4.01
C LEU A 221 8.64 -6.45 -4.99
N HIS A 222 8.38 -5.15 -4.78
CA HIS A 222 7.51 -4.31 -5.60
C HIS A 222 8.08 -4.12 -7.01
N GLU A 223 9.32 -3.63 -7.13
CA GLU A 223 9.99 -3.42 -8.41
C GLU A 223 10.13 -4.73 -9.20
N LEU A 224 10.44 -5.82 -8.50
CA LEU A 224 10.51 -7.14 -9.13
C LEU A 224 9.11 -7.63 -9.54
N GLY A 225 8.05 -7.23 -8.85
CA GLY A 225 6.66 -7.44 -9.25
C GLY A 225 6.33 -6.78 -10.60
N HIS A 226 6.74 -5.53 -10.82
CA HIS A 226 6.66 -4.88 -12.13
C HIS A 226 7.44 -5.64 -13.21
N THR A 227 8.72 -5.96 -12.97
CA THR A 227 9.54 -6.78 -13.89
C THR A 227 8.87 -8.11 -14.24
N ILE A 228 8.16 -8.74 -13.30
CA ILE A 228 7.41 -9.99 -13.50
C ILE A 228 6.12 -9.77 -14.31
N GLY A 229 5.62 -8.54 -14.43
CA GLY A 229 4.43 -8.17 -15.21
C GLY A 229 3.21 -7.84 -14.35
N LEU A 230 3.39 -7.32 -13.14
CA LEU A 230 2.29 -6.82 -12.31
C LEU A 230 2.17 -5.30 -12.46
N TRP A 231 0.93 -4.83 -12.69
CA TRP A 231 0.57 -3.43 -12.46
C TRP A 231 0.07 -3.26 -11.03
N HIS A 232 -0.06 -2.01 -10.63
CA HIS A 232 -0.65 -1.60 -9.37
C HIS A 232 -2.07 -2.13 -9.14
N THR A 233 -2.35 -2.52 -7.89
CA THR A 233 -3.66 -3.01 -7.44
C THR A 233 -4.71 -1.88 -7.47
N GLN A 234 -4.37 -0.65 -7.07
CA GLN A 234 -5.32 0.49 -7.10
C GLN A 234 -5.76 0.92 -8.51
N SER A 235 -5.03 0.47 -9.53
CA SER A 235 -5.25 0.79 -10.94
C SER A 235 -6.21 -0.20 -11.61
N ARG A 236 -6.58 -1.30 -10.95
CA ARG A 236 -7.59 -2.25 -11.44
C ARG A 236 -8.94 -1.60 -11.76
N HIS A 237 -9.69 -2.12 -12.73
CA HIS A 237 -11.08 -1.70 -13.00
C HIS A 237 -12.02 -1.81 -11.82
N ASP A 238 -11.95 -2.98 -11.18
CA ASP A 238 -12.83 -3.40 -10.11
C ASP A 238 -12.44 -2.68 -8.83
N ARG A 239 -11.36 -1.87 -8.83
CA ARG A 239 -10.99 -1.01 -7.70
C ARG A 239 -12.15 -0.15 -7.23
N ASP A 240 -12.99 0.40 -8.12
CA ASP A 240 -14.17 1.18 -7.72
C ASP A 240 -15.26 0.35 -7.01
N ASP A 241 -15.18 -0.99 -7.00
CA ASP A 241 -16.03 -1.87 -6.17
C ASP A 241 -15.46 -2.04 -4.75
N PHE A 242 -14.20 -1.67 -4.51
CA PHE A 242 -13.45 -1.93 -3.26
C PHE A 242 -12.88 -0.67 -2.58
N ILE A 243 -12.54 0.37 -3.33
CA ILE A 243 -11.99 1.65 -2.88
C ILE A 243 -12.68 2.81 -3.62
N SER A 244 -12.87 3.94 -2.94
CA SER A 244 -13.26 5.21 -3.54
C SER A 244 -12.05 6.15 -3.59
N LEU A 245 -11.89 6.90 -4.68
CA LEU A 245 -10.90 7.97 -4.77
C LEU A 245 -11.50 9.34 -4.43
N ARG A 246 -10.72 10.14 -3.71
CA ARG A 246 -11.05 11.48 -3.24
C ARG A 246 -10.14 12.47 -3.95
N TRP A 247 -10.51 12.81 -5.18
CA TRP A 247 -9.74 13.64 -6.10
C TRP A 247 -9.39 15.02 -5.54
N GLU A 248 -10.21 15.55 -4.62
CA GLU A 248 -9.97 16.80 -3.90
C GLU A 248 -8.86 16.72 -2.84
N ASN A 249 -8.50 15.50 -2.41
CA ASN A 249 -7.37 15.24 -1.52
C ASN A 249 -6.08 14.93 -2.31
N LEU A 250 -6.15 14.79 -3.64
CA LEU A 250 -5.04 14.44 -4.52
C LEU A 250 -4.55 15.67 -5.29
N MET A 251 -3.24 15.89 -5.35
CA MET A 251 -2.63 16.96 -6.13
C MET A 251 -2.93 16.79 -7.64
N TYR A 252 -3.26 17.88 -8.34
CA TYR A 252 -3.72 17.85 -9.73
C TYR A 252 -2.76 17.15 -10.69
N ASP A 253 -1.45 17.42 -10.57
CA ASP A 253 -0.35 16.78 -11.31
C ASP A 253 -0.35 15.23 -11.25
N TRP A 254 -1.06 14.65 -10.28
CA TRP A 254 -1.16 13.21 -10.04
C TRP A 254 -2.48 12.58 -10.49
N HIS A 255 -3.46 13.34 -10.99
CA HIS A 255 -4.80 12.78 -11.28
C HIS A 255 -4.77 11.65 -12.33
N ASP A 256 -3.88 11.69 -13.33
CA ASP A 256 -3.82 10.66 -14.39
C ASP A 256 -3.19 9.35 -13.87
N GLN A 257 -2.37 9.46 -12.84
CA GLN A 257 -1.64 8.34 -12.22
C GLN A 257 -2.61 7.39 -11.49
N PHE A 258 -3.84 7.83 -11.22
CA PHE A 258 -4.92 7.06 -10.62
C PHE A 258 -6.00 6.64 -11.63
N GLY A 259 -5.72 6.79 -12.91
CA GLY A 259 -6.48 6.19 -14.00
C GLY A 259 -6.57 4.66 -13.85
N LYS A 260 -7.68 4.09 -14.34
CA LYS A 260 -7.89 2.63 -14.31
C LYS A 260 -7.32 1.98 -15.56
N GLU A 261 -6.64 0.86 -15.35
CA GLU A 261 -6.00 -0.06 -16.31
C GLU A 261 -6.96 -0.65 -17.34
N THR A 262 -6.48 -1.59 -18.17
CA THR A 262 -7.20 -2.09 -19.37
C THR A 262 -7.57 -3.59 -19.43
N GLU A 263 -8.69 -4.00 -20.05
CA GLU A 263 -9.08 -5.44 -20.12
C GLU A 263 -8.36 -6.15 -21.26
N SER A 264 -7.89 -5.34 -22.22
CA SER A 264 -6.98 -5.67 -23.30
C SER A 264 -5.55 -5.86 -22.78
N THR A 265 -5.04 -4.94 -21.94
CA THR A 265 -3.67 -5.02 -21.39
C THR A 265 -3.56 -5.88 -20.14
N ASN A 266 -4.67 -6.33 -19.54
CA ASN A 266 -4.63 -6.69 -18.13
C ASN A 266 -5.62 -7.77 -17.64
N TYR A 267 -5.17 -8.73 -16.81
CA TYR A 267 -5.96 -9.91 -16.38
C TYR A 267 -5.86 -10.29 -14.88
N ASN A 268 -7.01 -10.39 -14.20
CA ASN A 268 -7.14 -10.69 -12.74
C ASN A 268 -7.22 -12.18 -12.37
N TYR A 269 -7.32 -13.11 -13.33
CA TYR A 269 -7.48 -14.55 -13.05
C TYR A 269 -8.65 -14.94 -12.12
N ASN A 270 -9.72 -14.15 -12.10
CA ASN A 270 -10.87 -14.28 -11.17
C ASN A 270 -10.47 -14.19 -9.68
N ILE A 271 -9.32 -13.56 -9.39
CA ILE A 271 -8.88 -13.23 -8.04
C ILE A 271 -9.49 -11.87 -7.68
N THR A 272 -10.24 -11.83 -6.57
CA THR A 272 -10.82 -10.59 -6.04
C THR A 272 -9.71 -9.61 -5.63
N TYR A 273 -10.04 -8.34 -5.47
CA TYR A 273 -9.14 -7.33 -4.93
C TYR A 273 -8.60 -7.76 -3.56
N ASP A 274 -7.35 -7.38 -3.25
CA ASP A 274 -6.77 -7.54 -1.92
C ASP A 274 -6.05 -6.24 -1.55
N TYR A 275 -6.49 -5.65 -0.44
CA TYR A 275 -5.99 -4.40 0.10
C TYR A 275 -4.53 -4.48 0.58
N GLY A 276 -4.01 -5.67 0.86
CA GLY A 276 -2.71 -5.89 1.49
C GLY A 276 -1.63 -6.48 0.59
N THR A 277 -1.78 -6.35 -0.73
CA THR A 277 -0.77 -6.72 -1.73
C THR A 277 0.45 -5.79 -1.71
N VAL A 278 1.63 -6.27 -2.10
CA VAL A 278 2.82 -5.42 -2.25
C VAL A 278 2.69 -4.41 -3.40
N MET A 279 1.91 -4.74 -4.44
CA MET A 279 1.60 -3.82 -5.55
C MET A 279 0.47 -2.81 -5.26
N HIS A 280 0.15 -2.47 -4.00
CA HIS A 280 -0.91 -1.50 -3.68
C HIS A 280 -0.34 -0.27 -2.97
N TYR A 281 -0.62 0.92 -3.50
CA TYR A 281 -0.28 2.21 -2.89
C TYR A 281 -0.80 2.38 -1.47
N SER A 282 -0.19 3.32 -0.75
CA SER A 282 -0.74 3.85 0.50
C SER A 282 -2.11 4.53 0.30
N ALA A 283 -2.87 4.68 1.40
CA ALA A 283 -4.07 5.52 1.41
C ALA A 283 -3.75 7.03 1.29
N VAL A 284 -2.52 7.42 1.66
CA VAL A 284 -1.99 8.79 1.64
C VAL A 284 -0.48 8.79 1.42
N SER A 285 0.02 9.78 0.70
CA SER A 285 1.45 10.10 0.60
C SER A 285 1.61 11.62 0.80
N PRO A 286 2.68 12.09 1.48
CA PRO A 286 2.96 13.51 1.66
C PRO A 286 3.26 14.26 0.35
N HIS A 287 3.63 13.57 -0.74
CA HIS A 287 3.92 14.18 -2.04
C HIS A 287 2.73 14.17 -3.01
N LEU A 288 1.75 13.29 -2.76
CA LEU A 288 0.55 13.14 -3.60
C LEU A 288 -0.68 13.81 -2.97
N SER A 289 -0.73 13.93 -1.63
CA SER A 289 -1.89 14.49 -0.92
C SER A 289 -1.84 16.02 -0.88
N ALA A 290 -2.87 16.67 -1.43
CA ALA A 290 -3.00 18.13 -1.46
C ALA A 290 -3.27 18.77 -0.07
N ASN A 291 -3.67 17.97 0.92
CA ASN A 291 -4.13 18.45 2.23
C ASN A 291 -3.76 17.53 3.42
N GLY A 292 -2.91 16.52 3.18
CA GLY A 292 -2.53 15.52 4.17
C GLY A 292 -3.64 14.53 4.57
N GLN A 293 -4.79 14.55 3.90
CA GLN A 293 -5.86 13.57 4.09
C GLN A 293 -5.73 12.41 3.09
N PRO A 294 -6.22 11.20 3.44
CA PRO A 294 -6.24 10.07 2.52
C PRO A 294 -7.03 10.36 1.25
N TYR A 295 -6.40 10.12 0.10
CA TYR A 295 -7.03 10.25 -1.21
C TYR A 295 -7.67 8.92 -1.68
N MET A 296 -7.41 7.81 -0.99
CA MET A 296 -7.91 6.48 -1.33
C MET A 296 -8.54 5.77 -0.12
N ILE A 297 -9.83 5.46 -0.22
CA ILE A 297 -10.66 5.00 0.91
C ILE A 297 -11.27 3.62 0.60
N PRO A 298 -10.91 2.54 1.32
CA PRO A 298 -11.61 1.26 1.24
C PRO A 298 -13.07 1.32 1.65
N HIS A 299 -13.95 0.66 0.91
CA HIS A 299 -15.39 0.58 1.22
C HIS A 299 -15.66 -0.08 2.59
N ASP A 300 -14.81 -1.01 3.03
CA ASP A 300 -14.65 -1.30 4.46
C ASP A 300 -13.43 -0.54 5.01
N ASN A 301 -13.69 0.65 5.56
CA ASN A 301 -12.69 1.58 6.11
C ASN A 301 -11.67 0.93 7.08
N LYS A 302 -11.97 -0.23 7.68
CA LYS A 302 -11.03 -0.97 8.54
C LYS A 302 -9.79 -1.48 7.78
N PHE A 303 -9.80 -1.48 6.44
CA PHE A 303 -8.63 -1.77 5.61
C PHE A 303 -7.73 -0.55 5.35
N LEU A 304 -8.05 0.67 5.82
CA LEU A 304 -7.17 1.84 5.64
C LEU A 304 -5.69 1.57 6.03
N PRO A 305 -5.36 0.95 7.18
CA PRO A 305 -3.97 0.63 7.55
C PRO A 305 -3.40 -0.60 6.82
N THR A 306 -4.17 -1.24 5.95
CA THR A 306 -3.75 -2.40 5.17
C THR A 306 -3.21 -1.99 3.80
N LEU A 307 -3.60 -0.83 3.26
CA LEU A 307 -3.13 -0.27 1.98
C LEU A 307 -1.66 0.18 2.08
N GLY A 308 -0.80 -0.16 1.11
CA GLY A 308 0.62 0.24 1.13
C GLY A 308 1.58 -0.79 1.74
N SER A 309 1.23 -2.09 1.72
CA SER A 309 1.92 -3.09 2.53
C SER A 309 3.14 -3.73 1.86
N TYR A 310 4.13 -4.14 2.66
CA TYR A 310 5.37 -4.78 2.19
C TYR A 310 5.46 -6.29 2.49
N ILE A 311 4.30 -6.92 2.65
CA ILE A 311 4.18 -8.37 2.84
C ILE A 311 3.57 -8.96 1.57
N LEU A 312 4.37 -9.71 0.81
CA LEU A 312 3.94 -10.40 -0.41
C LEU A 312 2.69 -11.27 -0.15
N SER A 313 1.55 -10.89 -0.72
CA SER A 313 0.26 -11.49 -0.42
C SER A 313 0.09 -12.87 -1.04
N PHE A 314 -0.86 -13.65 -0.52
CA PHE A 314 -1.21 -14.95 -1.10
C PHE A 314 -1.85 -14.81 -2.48
N TYR A 315 -2.57 -13.72 -2.74
CA TYR A 315 -3.18 -13.46 -4.05
C TYR A 315 -2.16 -13.07 -5.11
N GLU A 316 -1.11 -12.32 -4.79
CA GLU A 316 -0.01 -12.07 -5.73
C GLU A 316 0.72 -13.36 -6.10
N LYS A 317 1.02 -14.20 -5.09
CA LYS A 317 1.60 -15.53 -5.31
C LYS A 317 0.70 -16.37 -6.24
N LEU A 318 -0.61 -16.41 -5.99
CA LEU A 318 -1.57 -17.13 -6.85
C LEU A 318 -1.65 -16.52 -8.26
N MET A 319 -1.69 -15.18 -8.36
CA MET A 319 -1.79 -14.44 -9.62
C MET A 319 -0.59 -14.71 -10.51
N VAL A 320 0.63 -14.58 -10.00
CA VAL A 320 1.87 -14.87 -10.74
C VAL A 320 1.96 -16.35 -11.14
N ASN A 321 1.54 -17.26 -10.24
CA ASN A 321 1.48 -18.69 -10.56
C ASN A 321 0.51 -19.04 -11.70
N LEU A 322 -0.62 -18.34 -11.80
CA LEU A 322 -1.55 -18.49 -12.93
C LEU A 322 -1.03 -17.78 -14.18
N HIS A 323 -0.40 -16.62 -14.01
CA HIS A 323 0.11 -15.78 -15.09
C HIS A 323 1.23 -16.45 -15.90
N TYR A 324 2.18 -17.07 -15.19
CA TYR A 324 3.28 -17.86 -15.75
C TYR A 324 2.92 -19.34 -15.95
N LYS A 325 1.64 -19.71 -15.79
CA LYS A 325 1.15 -21.10 -15.93
C LYS A 325 1.93 -22.11 -15.08
N CYS A 326 2.46 -21.66 -13.95
CA CYS A 326 3.20 -22.49 -13.00
C CYS A 326 2.37 -23.66 -12.48
N LEU A 327 1.05 -23.46 -12.33
CA LEU A 327 0.13 -24.48 -11.82
C LEU A 327 -0.18 -25.59 -12.84
N ASP A 328 0.01 -25.35 -14.15
CA ASP A 328 -0.17 -26.35 -15.21
C ASP A 328 0.85 -27.50 -15.09
N LYS A 329 1.96 -27.27 -14.36
CA LYS A 329 2.97 -28.28 -14.02
C LYS A 329 2.45 -29.31 -13.01
N CYS A 330 1.33 -29.05 -12.33
CA CYS A 330 0.78 -29.93 -11.31
C CYS A 330 -0.44 -30.74 -11.78
N PRO A 331 -0.55 -32.03 -11.39
CA PRO A 331 -1.71 -32.86 -11.72
C PRO A 331 -2.95 -32.39 -10.96
N LYS A 332 -4.14 -32.59 -11.54
CA LYS A 332 -5.41 -32.06 -11.00
C LYS A 332 -5.70 -32.55 -9.58
N GLU A 333 -5.35 -33.80 -9.30
CA GLU A 333 -5.53 -34.46 -8.00
C GLU A 333 -4.64 -33.85 -6.90
N SER A 334 -3.69 -32.96 -7.22
CA SER A 334 -2.95 -32.20 -6.20
C SER A 334 -3.75 -31.01 -5.67
N PHE A 335 -4.63 -30.40 -6.47
CA PHE A 335 -5.43 -29.24 -6.05
C PHE A 335 -6.41 -29.63 -4.93
N ASP A 336 -7.08 -30.79 -5.07
CA ASP A 336 -8.02 -31.33 -4.08
C ASP A 336 -7.40 -31.62 -2.70
N LYS A 337 -6.07 -31.67 -2.60
CA LYS A 337 -5.35 -31.94 -1.34
C LYS A 337 -5.13 -30.68 -0.51
N CYS A 338 -5.13 -29.50 -1.12
CA CYS A 338 -4.82 -28.23 -0.48
C CYS A 338 -6.04 -27.65 0.24
N ALA A 339 -5.94 -27.49 1.57
CA ALA A 339 -7.04 -26.96 2.38
C ALA A 339 -7.03 -25.43 2.46
N ASN A 340 -8.12 -24.87 2.99
CA ASN A 340 -8.28 -23.44 3.30
C ASN A 340 -8.03 -22.49 2.11
N GLY A 341 -8.11 -22.98 0.87
CA GLY A 341 -7.90 -22.19 -0.35
C GLY A 341 -6.44 -22.09 -0.81
N GLY A 342 -5.52 -22.90 -0.24
CA GLY A 342 -4.16 -23.08 -0.76
C GLY A 342 -4.13 -23.74 -2.14
N PHE A 343 -3.00 -23.64 -2.85
CA PHE A 343 -2.79 -24.24 -4.17
C PHE A 343 -1.54 -25.14 -4.19
N PRO A 344 -1.42 -26.13 -5.11
CA PRO A 344 -0.25 -26.99 -5.21
C PRO A 344 1.01 -26.19 -5.51
N HIS A 345 2.09 -26.45 -4.79
CA HIS A 345 3.33 -25.72 -4.99
C HIS A 345 3.96 -26.13 -6.34
N PRO A 346 4.28 -25.18 -7.23
CA PRO A 346 4.61 -25.47 -8.64
C PRO A 346 5.96 -26.17 -8.88
N ARG A 347 6.76 -26.35 -7.82
CA ARG A 347 8.05 -27.06 -7.80
C ARG A 347 7.99 -28.39 -7.03
N ASP A 348 6.92 -28.60 -6.25
CA ASP A 348 6.64 -29.83 -5.53
C ASP A 348 5.12 -29.92 -5.32
N CYS A 349 4.41 -30.48 -6.31
CA CYS A 349 2.97 -30.63 -6.31
C CYS A 349 2.43 -31.57 -5.21
N SER A 350 3.30 -32.10 -4.35
CA SER A 350 2.94 -32.91 -3.18
C SER A 350 2.79 -32.09 -1.88
N LYS A 351 3.21 -30.80 -1.90
CA LYS A 351 2.90 -29.78 -0.89
C LYS A 351 2.09 -28.63 -1.49
N CYS A 352 1.55 -27.77 -0.63
CA CYS A 352 0.74 -26.61 -1.00
C CYS A 352 1.40 -25.30 -0.57
N VAL A 353 1.21 -24.25 -1.36
CA VAL A 353 1.34 -22.85 -0.93
C VAL A 353 0.08 -22.47 -0.16
N CYS A 354 0.23 -21.81 0.98
CA CYS A 354 -0.86 -21.59 1.93
C CYS A 354 -1.16 -20.10 2.13
N PRO A 355 -2.44 -19.71 2.32
CA PRO A 355 -2.79 -18.36 2.75
C PRO A 355 -2.12 -17.97 4.07
N SER A 356 -1.90 -16.66 4.26
CA SER A 356 -1.32 -16.13 5.49
C SER A 356 -2.08 -16.65 6.72
N GLY A 357 -1.35 -17.06 7.75
CA GLY A 357 -1.93 -17.68 8.95
C GLY A 357 -2.36 -19.14 8.79
N TYR A 358 -2.17 -19.79 7.64
CA TYR A 358 -2.34 -21.23 7.44
C TYR A 358 -1.04 -21.88 6.94
N GLY A 359 -0.81 -23.14 7.27
CA GLY A 359 0.45 -23.82 6.97
C GLY A 359 0.42 -25.34 7.14
N GLY A 360 1.62 -25.91 7.23
CA GLY A 360 1.85 -27.34 7.06
C GLY A 360 1.64 -27.78 5.60
N ARG A 361 2.09 -29.00 5.27
CA ARG A 361 2.17 -29.53 3.90
C ARG A 361 0.90 -29.38 3.05
N LEU A 362 -0.28 -29.37 3.67
CA LEU A 362 -1.59 -29.29 3.01
C LEU A 362 -2.44 -28.08 3.47
N CYS A 363 -1.84 -27.06 4.10
CA CYS A 363 -2.54 -25.88 4.64
C CYS A 363 -3.61 -26.19 5.71
N LYS A 364 -3.47 -27.32 6.40
CA LYS A 364 -4.38 -27.83 7.45
C LYS A 364 -3.91 -27.52 8.89
N GLN A 365 -2.77 -26.86 9.05
CA GLN A 365 -2.11 -26.61 10.33
C GLN A 365 -1.86 -25.12 10.52
N ARG A 366 -1.66 -24.69 11.78
CA ARG A 366 -1.06 -23.39 12.09
C ARG A 366 0.35 -23.33 11.47
N PRO A 367 0.81 -22.19 10.92
CA PRO A 367 2.20 -22.03 10.49
C PRO A 367 3.19 -22.40 11.61
N PRO A 368 4.36 -22.94 11.27
CA PRO A 368 5.40 -23.25 12.25
C PRO A 368 5.97 -21.98 12.90
N GLY A 369 6.77 -22.15 13.96
CA GLY A 369 7.32 -21.05 14.74
C GLY A 369 6.41 -20.61 15.91
N CYS A 370 6.63 -19.40 16.39
CA CYS A 370 5.98 -18.84 17.58
C CYS A 370 4.47 -18.59 17.38
N GLY A 371 3.78 -18.36 18.50
CA GLY A 371 2.32 -18.40 18.60
C GLY A 371 1.77 -19.77 18.97
N LYS A 372 0.44 -19.87 19.13
CA LYS A 372 -0.24 -21.07 19.66
C LYS A 372 -1.66 -21.23 19.14
N GLU A 373 -2.18 -22.44 19.22
CA GLU A 373 -3.62 -22.68 19.14
C GLU A 373 -4.28 -22.32 20.49
N LEU A 374 -5.41 -21.63 20.43
CA LEU A 374 -6.21 -21.14 21.54
C LEU A 374 -7.65 -21.63 21.36
N THR A 375 -8.31 -22.03 22.44
CA THR A 375 -9.73 -22.41 22.42
C THR A 375 -10.56 -21.28 22.99
N ALA A 376 -11.47 -20.74 22.18
CA ALA A 376 -12.46 -19.76 22.59
C ALA A 376 -13.56 -20.41 23.46
N THR A 377 -13.99 -19.72 24.51
CA THR A 377 -15.20 -20.01 25.29
C THR A 377 -16.21 -18.87 25.11
N ASP A 378 -17.44 -19.01 25.60
CA ASP A 378 -18.43 -17.91 25.54
C ASP A 378 -18.04 -16.72 26.48
N GLU A 379 -17.06 -16.92 27.37
CA GLU A 379 -16.46 -15.89 28.23
C GLU A 379 -15.29 -15.17 27.56
N TRP A 380 -15.03 -13.94 27.97
CA TRP A 380 -13.91 -13.15 27.45
C TRP A 380 -12.55 -13.68 27.92
N GLN A 381 -11.72 -14.07 26.96
CA GLN A 381 -10.33 -14.49 27.15
C GLN A 381 -9.38 -13.48 26.50
N GLU A 382 -8.11 -13.48 26.93
CA GLU A 382 -7.07 -12.59 26.39
C GLU A 382 -5.77 -13.35 26.18
N PHE A 383 -4.99 -12.92 25.19
CA PHE A 383 -3.58 -13.26 25.10
C PHE A 383 -2.76 -12.01 24.75
N GLN A 384 -1.51 -12.02 25.17
CA GLN A 384 -0.51 -11.02 24.83
C GLN A 384 0.65 -11.73 24.12
N ASP A 385 1.28 -11.03 23.19
CA ASP A 385 2.39 -11.51 22.38
C ASP A 385 3.37 -10.36 22.09
N THR A 386 4.66 -10.65 21.93
CA THR A 386 5.70 -9.65 21.65
C THR A 386 6.57 -10.13 20.49
N VAL A 387 6.64 -9.35 19.40
CA VAL A 387 7.33 -9.71 18.16
C VAL A 387 8.23 -8.58 17.70
N GLY A 388 9.42 -8.93 17.20
CA GLY A 388 10.41 -8.00 16.67
C GLY A 388 11.79 -8.20 17.27
N GLN A 389 12.71 -7.34 16.86
CA GLN A 389 14.14 -7.44 17.11
C GLN A 389 14.61 -6.44 18.17
N GLU A 390 15.81 -6.64 18.71
CA GLU A 390 16.49 -5.64 19.55
C GLU A 390 17.48 -4.79 18.74
N ASN A 391 18.08 -5.38 17.71
CA ASN A 391 19.21 -4.82 16.96
C ASN A 391 18.86 -4.60 15.48
N TYR A 392 17.71 -3.98 15.19
CA TYR A 392 17.33 -3.66 13.80
C TYR A 392 18.27 -2.61 13.19
N ASP A 393 18.83 -2.92 12.02
CA ASP A 393 19.58 -2.00 11.17
C ASP A 393 19.12 -2.19 9.72
N ARG A 394 18.55 -1.14 9.13
CA ARG A 394 18.01 -1.18 7.76
C ARG A 394 19.05 -1.58 6.70
N TYR A 395 20.34 -1.37 6.96
CA TYR A 395 21.44 -1.71 6.06
C TYR A 395 22.02 -3.12 6.29
N ALA A 396 21.73 -3.75 7.43
CA ALA A 396 22.18 -5.10 7.76
C ALA A 396 21.24 -6.18 7.21
N ALA A 397 21.65 -7.46 7.23
CA ALA A 397 20.86 -8.56 6.69
C ALA A 397 19.70 -9.02 7.61
N ASN A 398 18.99 -8.09 8.26
CA ASN A 398 17.89 -8.38 9.20
C ASN A 398 16.65 -7.49 8.97
N ASP A 399 16.32 -7.19 7.71
CA ASP A 399 15.14 -6.41 7.31
C ASP A 399 13.87 -7.28 7.06
N GLU A 400 13.97 -8.60 7.27
CA GLU A 400 12.86 -9.54 7.08
C GLU A 400 11.83 -9.46 8.23
N PHE A 401 10.55 -9.67 7.91
CA PHE A 401 9.48 -9.72 8.91
C PHE A 401 9.55 -11.00 9.75
N LEU A 402 9.58 -10.83 11.07
CA LEU A 402 9.29 -11.91 12.01
C LEU A 402 7.78 -12.04 12.18
N PHE A 403 7.25 -13.27 12.18
CA PHE A 403 5.83 -13.58 12.30
C PHE A 403 5.55 -14.58 13.44
N CYS A 404 4.67 -14.22 14.38
CA CYS A 404 4.05 -15.18 15.30
C CYS A 404 2.58 -15.42 14.93
N ASN A 405 2.25 -16.69 14.71
CA ASN A 405 0.97 -17.11 14.15
C ASN A 405 0.11 -17.78 15.23
N TYR A 406 -1.04 -17.22 15.55
CA TYR A 406 -2.00 -17.75 16.51
C TYR A 406 -3.26 -18.23 15.81
N TRP A 407 -3.88 -19.29 16.32
CA TRP A 407 -5.20 -19.76 15.89
C TRP A 407 -6.16 -19.70 17.06
N ILE A 408 -7.15 -18.81 17.02
CA ILE A 408 -8.30 -18.86 17.93
C ILE A 408 -9.32 -19.82 17.32
N LYS A 409 -9.74 -20.85 18.07
CA LYS A 409 -10.60 -21.93 17.60
C LYS A 409 -11.86 -22.01 18.43
N ALA A 410 -13.01 -22.13 17.78
CA ALA A 410 -14.31 -22.37 18.38
C ALA A 410 -14.87 -23.74 17.92
N PRO A 411 -15.95 -24.25 18.53
CA PRO A 411 -16.67 -25.40 17.99
C PRO A 411 -17.18 -25.13 16.57
N ARG A 412 -17.12 -26.14 15.69
CA ARG A 412 -17.45 -26.01 14.26
C ARG A 412 -18.81 -25.33 14.04
N GLY A 413 -18.79 -24.25 13.26
CA GLY A 413 -19.97 -23.45 12.93
C GLY A 413 -20.28 -22.31 13.91
N ARG A 414 -19.66 -22.25 15.09
CA ARG A 414 -19.69 -21.04 15.93
C ARG A 414 -18.74 -19.98 15.34
N LYS A 415 -19.06 -18.71 15.56
CA LYS A 415 -18.23 -17.56 15.22
C LYS A 415 -17.44 -17.08 16.43
N ILE A 416 -16.33 -16.40 16.21
CA ILE A 416 -15.46 -15.83 17.23
C ILE A 416 -15.56 -14.31 17.14
N GLU A 417 -15.73 -13.65 18.28
CA GLU A 417 -15.54 -12.20 18.42
C GLU A 417 -14.10 -11.93 18.85
N VAL A 418 -13.43 -10.99 18.19
CA VAL A 418 -12.03 -10.59 18.46
C VAL A 418 -11.95 -9.08 18.58
N ILE A 419 -11.26 -8.58 19.61
CA ILE A 419 -10.99 -7.16 19.84
C ILE A 419 -9.47 -6.93 19.88
N PHE A 420 -9.00 -5.96 19.09
CA PHE A 420 -7.65 -5.42 19.20
C PHE A 420 -7.57 -4.56 20.46
N LYS A 421 -6.95 -5.06 21.54
CA LYS A 421 -7.10 -4.49 22.89
C LYS A 421 -5.96 -3.55 23.30
N ASN A 422 -4.73 -3.83 22.88
CA ASN A 422 -3.56 -3.01 23.24
C ASN A 422 -2.46 -3.18 22.20
N TYR A 423 -1.70 -2.12 21.96
CA TYR A 423 -0.55 -2.08 21.05
C TYR A 423 0.52 -1.17 21.66
N SER A 424 1.76 -1.65 21.79
CA SER A 424 2.80 -0.95 22.58
C SER A 424 3.74 -0.05 21.78
N ALA A 425 3.42 0.25 20.51
CA ALA A 425 4.27 1.05 19.64
C ALA A 425 3.52 2.26 19.10
N ASP A 426 3.88 3.43 19.61
CA ASP A 426 3.22 4.69 19.29
C ASP A 426 3.79 5.37 18.03
N ASN A 427 4.98 4.95 17.56
CA ASN A 427 5.73 5.60 16.47
C ASN A 427 5.98 4.70 15.25
N LEU A 428 5.18 3.64 15.06
CA LEU A 428 5.33 2.69 13.95
C LEU A 428 4.09 2.62 13.03
N GLY A 429 3.11 3.50 13.25
CA GLY A 429 1.90 3.57 12.43
C GLY A 429 2.21 4.19 11.07
N VAL A 430 2.15 3.38 10.02
CA VAL A 430 2.27 3.80 8.61
C VAL A 430 1.30 2.98 7.77
N GLY A 431 0.99 3.44 6.56
CA GLY A 431 0.23 2.64 5.59
C GLY A 431 0.80 1.23 5.43
N GLY A 432 -0.08 0.25 5.30
CA GLY A 432 0.27 -1.15 5.11
C GLY A 432 0.95 -1.83 6.28
N CYS A 433 1.13 -1.11 7.40
CA CYS A 433 1.88 -1.53 8.57
C CYS A 433 3.30 -2.03 8.24
N GLN A 434 4.03 -1.30 7.38
CA GLN A 434 5.34 -1.69 6.85
C GLN A 434 6.44 -2.02 7.88
N TRP A 435 6.28 -1.60 9.14
CA TRP A 435 7.28 -1.80 10.20
C TRP A 435 6.93 -2.95 11.15
N ALA A 436 5.72 -2.89 11.71
CA ALA A 436 5.15 -3.88 12.63
C ALA A 436 3.63 -3.75 12.64
N GLY A 437 2.91 -4.78 13.08
CA GLY A 437 1.47 -4.77 13.20
C GLY A 437 0.86 -6.14 13.49
N VAL A 438 -0.48 -6.20 13.51
CA VAL A 438 -1.23 -7.45 13.61
C VAL A 438 -2.25 -7.58 12.49
N GLU A 439 -2.22 -8.70 11.77
CA GLU A 439 -3.25 -9.11 10.81
C GLU A 439 -4.29 -10.00 11.50
N ILE A 440 -5.56 -9.63 11.40
CA ILE A 440 -6.71 -10.34 11.96
C ILE A 440 -7.57 -10.91 10.82
N LYS A 441 -7.59 -12.24 10.67
CA LYS A 441 -8.25 -12.92 9.54
C LYS A 441 -9.64 -13.43 9.91
N THR A 442 -10.65 -12.56 9.82
CA THR A 442 -12.06 -12.85 10.11
C THR A 442 -12.96 -12.99 8.88
N LEU A 443 -12.44 -12.71 7.68
CA LEU A 443 -13.17 -12.68 6.41
C LEU A 443 -13.72 -14.06 5.97
N LYS A 444 -14.71 -14.04 5.06
CA LYS A 444 -15.28 -15.25 4.45
C LYS A 444 -14.27 -15.98 3.56
N ASP A 445 -13.47 -15.26 2.77
CA ASP A 445 -12.37 -15.86 2.04
C ASP A 445 -11.12 -15.90 2.92
N LYS A 446 -10.59 -17.10 3.14
CA LYS A 446 -9.39 -17.33 3.96
C LYS A 446 -8.10 -16.92 3.24
N ARG A 447 -8.17 -16.78 1.91
CA ARG A 447 -7.04 -16.47 1.02
C ARG A 447 -6.65 -14.99 1.07
N HIS A 448 -7.65 -14.12 1.14
CA HIS A 448 -7.53 -12.66 1.19
C HIS A 448 -6.77 -12.21 2.46
N THR A 449 -5.96 -11.15 2.38
CA THR A 449 -5.27 -10.56 3.54
C THR A 449 -6.26 -10.11 4.63
N GLY A 450 -5.94 -10.34 5.91
CA GLY A 450 -6.79 -9.87 7.02
C GLY A 450 -6.69 -8.37 7.25
N TYR A 451 -7.49 -7.84 8.19
CA TYR A 451 -7.36 -6.45 8.62
C TYR A 451 -6.03 -6.26 9.35
N ARG A 452 -5.19 -5.32 8.92
CA ARG A 452 -3.92 -4.98 9.58
C ARG A 452 -4.05 -3.74 10.46
N PHE A 453 -3.47 -3.77 11.66
CA PHE A 453 -3.40 -2.63 12.59
C PHE A 453 -2.01 -2.48 13.20
N CYS A 454 -1.54 -1.24 13.31
CA CYS A 454 -0.18 -0.88 13.71
C CYS A 454 -0.08 0.45 14.47
N SER A 455 -1.19 0.88 15.09
CA SER A 455 -1.24 2.08 15.94
C SER A 455 -2.25 1.88 17.07
N ALA A 456 -2.00 2.54 18.20
CA ALA A 456 -2.89 2.54 19.36
C ALA A 456 -4.28 3.13 19.06
N GLU A 457 -4.41 3.98 18.03
CA GLU A 457 -5.69 4.59 17.62
C GLU A 457 -6.77 3.57 17.22
N TYR A 458 -6.38 2.35 16.82
CA TYR A 458 -7.32 1.28 16.47
C TYR A 458 -7.75 0.43 17.67
N ILE A 459 -7.28 0.72 18.89
CA ILE A 459 -7.65 -0.03 20.11
C ILE A 459 -9.16 0.03 20.36
N GLY A 460 -9.73 -1.13 20.66
CA GLY A 460 -11.17 -1.33 20.85
C GLY A 460 -11.92 -1.76 19.59
N THR A 461 -11.29 -1.77 18.41
CA THR A 461 -11.91 -2.28 17.18
C THR A 461 -12.25 -3.77 17.34
N SER A 462 -13.51 -4.12 17.09
CA SER A 462 -14.05 -5.48 17.21
C SER A 462 -14.38 -6.09 15.85
N PHE A 463 -14.20 -7.40 15.73
CA PHE A 463 -14.42 -8.20 14.53
C PHE A 463 -15.19 -9.48 14.88
N VAL A 464 -16.10 -9.89 14.01
CA VAL A 464 -16.81 -11.18 14.12
C VAL A 464 -16.41 -12.06 12.95
N SER A 465 -15.93 -13.26 13.24
CA SER A 465 -15.43 -14.17 12.21
C SER A 465 -16.53 -14.76 11.32
N ALA A 466 -16.17 -15.06 10.07
CA ALA A 466 -16.97 -15.92 9.20
C ALA A 466 -16.79 -17.42 9.52
N HIS A 467 -15.68 -17.80 10.16
CA HIS A 467 -15.26 -19.18 10.41
C HIS A 467 -15.01 -19.50 11.88
N ASP A 468 -14.98 -20.78 12.21
CA ASP A 468 -14.65 -21.35 13.53
C ASP A 468 -13.16 -21.32 13.89
N ILE A 469 -12.30 -20.88 12.96
CA ILE A 469 -10.87 -20.62 13.20
C ILE A 469 -10.55 -19.20 12.72
N VAL A 470 -9.98 -18.38 13.61
CA VAL A 470 -9.43 -17.06 13.31
C VAL A 470 -7.91 -17.10 13.47
N PRO A 471 -7.16 -17.03 12.36
CA PRO A 471 -5.75 -16.68 12.41
C PRO A 471 -5.55 -15.24 12.89
N ILE A 472 -4.63 -15.07 13.84
CA ILE A 472 -4.05 -13.79 14.23
C ILE A 472 -2.57 -13.87 13.94
N ILE A 473 -2.03 -12.92 13.18
CA ILE A 473 -0.63 -12.91 12.76
C ILE A 473 -0.01 -11.62 13.29
N HIS A 474 0.83 -11.74 14.32
CA HIS A 474 1.57 -10.60 14.85
C HIS A 474 2.94 -10.57 14.19
N PHE A 475 3.34 -9.41 13.69
CA PHE A 475 4.57 -9.26 12.92
C PHE A 475 5.33 -7.98 13.24
N SER A 476 6.66 -8.05 13.09
CA SER A 476 7.56 -6.91 13.12
C SER A 476 8.86 -7.28 12.40
N ARG A 477 9.33 -6.41 11.51
CA ARG A 477 10.71 -6.46 10.98
C ARG A 477 11.67 -5.56 11.76
N VAL A 478 11.14 -4.59 12.50
CA VAL A 478 11.92 -3.63 13.29
C VAL A 478 12.00 -4.06 14.76
N TYR A 479 11.80 -3.13 15.68
CA TYR A 479 11.83 -3.32 17.13
C TYR A 479 10.73 -4.26 17.66
N LYS A 480 10.94 -4.76 18.88
CA LYS A 480 9.92 -5.52 19.63
C LYS A 480 8.67 -4.67 19.91
N VAL A 481 7.54 -5.11 19.38
CA VAL A 481 6.20 -4.57 19.66
C VAL A 481 5.39 -5.60 20.42
N THR A 482 4.59 -5.15 21.40
CA THR A 482 3.70 -6.00 22.18
C THR A 482 2.24 -5.69 21.85
N THR A 483 1.47 -6.73 21.53
CA THR A 483 0.04 -6.63 21.25
C THR A 483 -0.77 -7.47 22.22
N THR A 484 -1.93 -6.97 22.66
CA THR A 484 -2.94 -7.77 23.39
C THR A 484 -4.20 -7.93 22.54
N ILE A 485 -4.64 -9.18 22.41
CA ILE A 485 -5.86 -9.54 21.68
C ILE A 485 -6.84 -10.16 22.68
N ARG A 486 -8.08 -9.67 22.67
CA ARG A 486 -9.19 -10.16 23.48
C ARG A 486 -10.17 -10.90 22.58
N TYR A 487 -10.69 -12.05 23.02
CA TYR A 487 -11.53 -12.91 22.19
C TYR A 487 -12.55 -13.71 23.01
N ARG A 488 -13.62 -14.14 22.35
CA ARG A 488 -14.61 -15.11 22.85
C ARG A 488 -15.36 -15.76 21.69
N ILE A 489 -16.18 -16.77 21.97
CA ILE A 489 -17.22 -17.20 21.05
C ILE A 489 -18.30 -16.11 20.97
N HIS A 490 -18.71 -15.75 19.76
CA HIS A 490 -19.75 -14.74 19.54
C HIS A 490 -21.10 -15.24 20.07
N PRO A 491 -21.86 -14.44 20.86
CA PRO A 491 -23.13 -14.85 21.45
C PRO A 491 -24.15 -15.37 20.42
N ASP A 492 -24.38 -14.63 19.33
CA ASP A 492 -25.30 -15.03 18.25
C ASP A 492 -24.70 -16.02 17.24
N GLY A 493 -23.58 -16.68 17.59
CA GLY A 493 -22.97 -17.73 16.77
C GLY A 493 -23.93 -18.91 16.59
N GLY A 494 -24.60 -18.96 15.43
CA GLY A 494 -25.80 -19.73 15.16
C GLY A 494 -25.82 -21.20 15.58
N LYS A 495 -27.03 -21.73 15.76
CA LYS A 495 -27.28 -23.16 16.05
C LYS A 495 -26.51 -24.04 15.06
N PRO A 496 -25.88 -25.14 15.52
CA PRO A 496 -25.05 -25.98 14.66
C PRO A 496 -25.89 -26.54 13.50
N THR A 497 -25.61 -26.07 12.30
CA THR A 497 -26.12 -26.70 11.08
C THR A 497 -25.52 -28.10 10.98
N LYS A 498 -26.37 -29.10 10.71
CA LYS A 498 -25.94 -30.49 10.50
C LYS A 498 -24.84 -30.55 9.43
N PRO A 499 -23.99 -31.59 9.43
CA PRO A 499 -23.02 -31.80 8.36
C PRO A 499 -23.79 -32.05 7.05
N THR A 500 -23.88 -31.04 6.20
CA THR A 500 -24.29 -31.21 4.81
C THR A 500 -23.11 -31.86 4.10
N THR A 501 -23.33 -33.03 3.50
CA THR A 501 -22.35 -33.68 2.62
C THR A 501 -21.98 -32.72 1.50
N GLU A 502 -20.68 -32.54 1.23
CA GLU A 502 -20.23 -31.72 0.11
C GLU A 502 -20.77 -32.31 -1.21
N GLN A 503 -21.62 -31.54 -1.90
CA GLN A 503 -22.10 -31.85 -3.23
C GLN A 503 -21.38 -30.88 -4.20
N PRO A 504 -20.85 -31.34 -5.35
CA PRO A 504 -20.03 -30.50 -6.21
C PRO A 504 -20.82 -29.31 -6.76
N LEU A 505 -20.22 -28.12 -6.72
CA LEU A 505 -20.76 -26.93 -7.36
C LEU A 505 -20.81 -27.14 -8.89
N GLN A 506 -22.01 -27.17 -9.45
CA GLN A 506 -22.20 -26.92 -10.89
C GLN A 506 -22.27 -25.40 -11.14
N PRO A 507 -21.80 -24.93 -12.31
CA PRO A 507 -21.83 -23.52 -12.65
C PRO A 507 -23.22 -23.11 -13.14
N GLU A 508 -23.82 -22.07 -12.54
CA GLU A 508 -25.05 -21.46 -13.03
C GLU A 508 -24.87 -20.00 -13.46
N THR A 509 -25.78 -19.58 -14.33
CA THR A 509 -25.67 -18.46 -15.25
C THR A 509 -26.40 -17.21 -14.76
N THR A 510 -25.88 -16.07 -15.19
CA THR A 510 -26.56 -14.80 -15.53
C THR A 510 -28.05 -14.63 -15.17
N ILE A 511 -28.38 -13.50 -14.50
CA ILE A 511 -29.22 -12.41 -15.05
C ILE A 511 -29.28 -11.20 -14.09
N GLU A 512 -29.57 -10.04 -14.67
CA GLU A 512 -29.60 -8.67 -14.12
C GLU A 512 -30.82 -8.35 -13.20
N PRO A 513 -30.88 -7.14 -12.57
CA PRO A 513 -31.59 -6.90 -11.29
C PRO A 513 -32.85 -6.03 -11.42
N GLU A 514 -33.52 -5.71 -10.29
CA GLU A 514 -33.70 -4.30 -9.89
C GLU A 514 -34.32 -4.02 -8.50
N THR A 515 -33.97 -2.83 -7.98
CA THR A 515 -34.70 -1.96 -7.01
C THR A 515 -34.88 -2.36 -5.53
N THR A 516 -34.42 -1.46 -4.65
CA THR A 516 -34.79 -1.34 -3.23
C THR A 516 -35.11 0.13 -2.92
N THR A 517 -36.08 0.40 -2.03
CA THR A 517 -36.55 1.76 -1.68
C THR A 517 -35.99 2.30 -0.35
N THR A 518 -35.44 3.52 -0.42
CA THR A 518 -35.56 4.66 0.54
C THR A 518 -35.38 4.49 2.06
N GLU A 519 -34.39 5.23 2.59
CA GLU A 519 -34.42 6.10 3.80
C GLU A 519 -34.74 5.51 5.21
N PRO A 520 -34.21 6.07 6.33
CA PRO A 520 -34.57 7.43 6.78
C PRO A 520 -33.53 8.23 7.64
N THR A 521 -34.03 9.36 8.14
CA THR A 521 -33.33 10.57 8.62
C THR A 521 -33.01 10.60 10.14
N THR A 522 -31.86 11.21 10.50
CA THR A 522 -31.54 12.07 11.69
C THR A 522 -32.14 11.83 13.10
N GLN A 523 -31.38 12.11 14.18
CA GLN A 523 -31.31 13.41 14.94
C GLN A 523 -30.49 13.27 16.29
N PRO A 524 -30.41 14.21 17.29
CA PRO A 524 -29.09 14.79 17.63
C PRO A 524 -28.69 14.95 19.14
N SER A 525 -27.49 15.51 19.40
CA SER A 525 -27.10 16.42 20.52
C SER A 525 -27.14 15.88 21.99
N SER A 526 -26.21 16.18 22.92
CA SER A 526 -25.66 17.51 23.26
C SER A 526 -24.58 17.48 24.38
N LYS A 527 -23.70 18.51 24.44
CA LYS A 527 -23.05 19.18 25.63
C LYS A 527 -22.11 18.37 26.58
N LYS A 528 -21.19 18.98 27.37
CA LYS A 528 -20.22 20.11 27.22
C LYS A 528 -19.32 20.27 28.49
N THR A 529 -17.98 20.33 28.35
CA THR A 529 -16.98 20.91 29.33
C THR A 529 -16.84 20.27 30.75
N PRO A 530 -15.81 20.55 31.60
CA PRO A 530 -14.61 21.42 31.51
C PRO A 530 -13.24 20.71 31.85
N PRO A 531 -12.06 21.40 31.91
CA PRO A 531 -10.71 20.79 31.88
C PRO A 531 -9.93 20.81 33.21
N PRO A 532 -8.69 20.25 33.25
CA PRO A 532 -7.62 20.86 34.05
C PRO A 532 -6.23 20.94 33.37
N THR A 533 -5.35 21.73 34.00
CA THR A 533 -4.04 22.22 33.55
C THR A 533 -2.83 21.46 34.13
N SER A 534 -1.70 21.40 33.39
CA SER A 534 -0.33 21.46 33.96
C SER A 534 0.73 21.83 32.88
N LYS A 535 2.00 22.09 33.27
CA LYS A 535 3.04 22.78 32.45
C LYS A 535 4.21 21.87 32.03
N PRO A 536 4.90 22.13 30.89
CA PRO A 536 6.01 21.30 30.36
C PRO A 536 7.44 21.73 30.80
N ASN A 537 8.42 20.83 30.59
CA ASN A 537 9.82 20.93 31.08
C ASN A 537 10.86 21.36 30.01
N LYS A 538 11.10 22.67 29.93
CA LYS A 538 12.41 23.40 29.91
C LYS A 538 13.65 23.00 29.09
N CYS A 539 13.78 21.87 28.40
CA CYS A 539 15.05 21.52 27.71
C CYS A 539 15.13 21.85 26.20
N LEU A 540 14.01 22.12 25.52
CA LEU A 540 14.01 22.34 24.07
C LEU A 540 14.17 23.83 23.66
N ASP A 541 13.76 24.76 24.52
CA ASP A 541 13.58 26.19 24.15
C ASP A 541 14.90 26.90 23.76
N VAL A 542 16.02 26.55 24.39
CA VAL A 542 17.25 27.37 24.30
C VAL A 542 17.87 27.37 22.90
N LEU A 543 17.84 26.24 22.18
CA LEU A 543 18.44 26.16 20.84
C LEU A 543 17.62 26.94 19.82
N LEU A 544 16.29 26.72 19.80
CA LEU A 544 15.35 27.39 18.91
C LEU A 544 15.35 28.91 19.13
N CYS A 545 15.43 29.37 20.39
CA CYS A 545 15.43 30.78 20.71
C CYS A 545 16.71 31.52 20.30
N ASN A 546 17.85 30.84 20.23
CA ASN A 546 19.06 31.42 19.66
C ASN A 546 18.97 31.59 18.13
N VAL A 547 18.26 30.69 17.44
CA VAL A 547 17.95 30.83 16.01
C VAL A 547 16.95 31.99 15.80
N LEU A 548 15.84 32.02 16.52
CA LEU A 548 14.83 33.08 16.41
C LEU A 548 15.42 34.47 16.75
N LYS A 549 16.33 34.57 17.71
CA LYS A 549 17.06 35.81 18.02
C LYS A 549 17.93 36.29 16.85
N LYS A 550 18.61 35.39 16.14
CA LYS A 550 19.36 35.72 14.91
C LYS A 550 18.43 36.17 13.78
N LEU A 551 17.25 35.56 13.66
CA LEU A 551 16.19 35.94 12.72
C LEU A 551 15.41 37.22 13.14
N GLY A 552 15.87 37.94 14.17
CA GLY A 552 15.30 39.23 14.56
C GLY A 552 13.99 39.16 15.34
N PHE A 553 13.51 37.97 15.73
CA PHE A 553 12.21 37.74 16.40
C PHE A 553 11.93 38.70 17.58
N CYS A 554 12.93 38.96 18.44
CA CYS A 554 12.77 39.87 19.57
C CYS A 554 12.45 41.32 19.15
N LYS A 555 12.85 41.74 17.94
CA LYS A 555 12.73 43.11 17.41
C LYS A 555 11.46 43.36 16.57
N VAL A 556 10.64 42.34 16.30
CA VAL A 556 9.39 42.50 15.53
C VAL A 556 8.34 43.23 16.37
N ASN A 557 7.95 44.45 16.00
CA ASN A 557 7.09 45.30 16.84
C ASN A 557 5.65 44.78 16.96
N ASP A 558 5.16 44.05 15.94
CA ASP A 558 3.77 43.57 15.88
C ASP A 558 3.51 42.34 16.79
N ILE A 559 4.59 41.73 17.32
CA ILE A 559 4.49 40.60 18.25
C ILE A 559 4.57 41.12 19.69
N LYS A 560 3.48 40.91 20.45
CA LYS A 560 3.34 41.35 21.85
C LYS A 560 4.49 40.83 22.73
N PRO A 561 5.07 41.66 23.62
CA PRO A 561 6.20 41.27 24.48
C PRO A 561 5.94 39.99 25.30
N GLU A 562 4.73 39.83 25.83
CA GLU A 562 4.31 38.65 26.60
C GLU A 562 4.39 37.35 25.79
N PHE A 563 4.11 37.39 24.48
CA PHE A 563 4.23 36.24 23.60
C PHE A 563 5.70 35.90 23.34
N LYS A 564 6.56 36.91 23.11
CA LYS A 564 8.02 36.72 22.98
C LYS A 564 8.62 36.09 24.24
N ALA A 565 8.21 36.56 25.42
CA ALA A 565 8.64 36.02 26.70
C ALA A 565 8.14 34.59 26.98
N LYS A 566 7.01 34.19 26.36
CA LYS A 566 6.46 32.82 26.45
C LYS A 566 7.14 31.85 25.48
N VAL A 567 7.43 32.30 24.25
CA VAL A 567 8.11 31.50 23.22
C VAL A 567 9.61 31.36 23.53
N CYS A 568 10.23 32.44 24.04
CA CYS A 568 11.66 32.47 24.34
C CYS A 568 11.98 33.08 25.72
N PRO A 569 11.72 32.32 26.81
CA PRO A 569 11.89 32.80 28.18
C PRO A 569 13.33 33.26 28.46
N GLY A 570 13.51 34.55 28.76
CA GLY A 570 14.80 35.14 29.11
C GLY A 570 15.76 35.47 27.95
N VAL A 571 15.36 35.24 26.69
CA VAL A 571 16.20 35.51 25.51
C VAL A 571 15.84 36.83 24.79
N CYS A 572 14.56 37.22 24.86
CA CYS A 572 13.99 38.46 24.32
C CYS A 572 13.59 39.47 25.42
N ASN A 573 14.44 39.63 26.44
CA ASN A 573 14.39 40.78 27.36
C ASN A 573 15.07 42.00 26.72
#